data_AF-A0AA90PIS1-F1
#
_entry.id   AF-A0AA90PIS1-F1
#
_cell.length_a   1.000
_cell.length_b   1.000
_cell.length_c   1.000
_cell.angle_alpha   90.00
_cell.angle_beta   90.00
_cell.angle_gamma   90.00
#
_symmetry.space_group_name_H-M   'P 1'
#
loop_
_entity.id
_entity.type
_entity.pdbx_description
1 polymer ?
#
loop_
_entity_poly.entity_id
_entity_poly.type
_entity_poly.pdbx_seq_one_letter_code
_entity_poly.pdbx_strand_id
1 'polypeptide(L)'
;MNKNQLEILEKKFDKQKSYIQQLESQINLKTSEIVDIKSLLEKAHLEMKKFDNDLDHILNFILILEDKIKHQKNGISGLQDYIQNVILTEDKNMLFGVGVDRKFIKNKSISTIKYYLYTFDCFIKESYKLENLKVSQKKDASIIIKTLIDYIKISFKNKNIQIKGIIELSAQDIEEVLSIRFYGNYSIEEEIRNFIALYSQ
;
A
#
# COMPACT_ATOMS: atom_id res chain seq x y z
N MET A 1 -43.95 -54.23 -7.38
CA MET A 1 -42.48 -54.04 -7.39
C MET A 1 -41.84 -55.37 -6.99
N ASN A 2 -40.85 -55.86 -7.73
CA ASN A 2 -40.34 -57.22 -7.50
C ASN A 2 -39.35 -57.23 -6.32
N LYS A 3 -39.32 -58.30 -5.51
CA LYS A 3 -38.54 -58.35 -4.25
C LYS A 3 -37.05 -58.02 -4.45
N ASN A 4 -36.47 -58.48 -5.56
CA ASN A 4 -35.09 -58.14 -5.96
C ASN A 4 -34.86 -56.64 -6.22
N GLN A 5 -35.85 -55.91 -6.71
CA GLN A 5 -35.71 -54.47 -6.95
C GLN A 5 -35.70 -53.67 -5.64
N LEU A 6 -36.47 -54.12 -4.64
CA LEU A 6 -36.49 -53.54 -3.30
C LEU A 6 -35.11 -53.70 -2.62
N GLU A 7 -34.54 -54.91 -2.64
CA GLU A 7 -33.22 -55.18 -2.04
C GLU A 7 -32.08 -54.40 -2.71
N ILE A 8 -32.16 -54.17 -4.03
CA ILE A 8 -31.18 -53.33 -4.76
C ILE A 8 -31.31 -51.86 -4.34
N LEU A 9 -32.53 -51.37 -4.15
CA LEU A 9 -32.79 -50.00 -3.69
C LEU A 9 -32.32 -49.79 -2.25
N GLU A 10 -32.57 -50.75 -1.35
CA GLU A 10 -32.09 -50.71 0.04
C GLU A 10 -30.56 -50.66 0.11
N LYS A 11 -29.86 -51.52 -0.65
CA LYS A 11 -28.39 -51.48 -0.73
C LYS A 11 -27.85 -50.16 -1.29
N LYS A 12 -28.53 -49.56 -2.27
CA LYS A 12 -28.15 -48.23 -2.79
C LYS A 12 -28.38 -47.14 -1.75
N PHE A 13 -29.49 -47.21 -1.02
CA PHE A 13 -29.81 -46.25 0.04
C PHE A 13 -28.78 -46.31 1.17
N ASP A 14 -28.43 -47.51 1.64
CA ASP A 14 -27.41 -47.69 2.68
C ASP A 14 -26.03 -47.19 2.23
N LYS A 15 -25.67 -47.44 0.96
CA LYS A 15 -24.43 -46.93 0.38
C LYS A 15 -24.41 -45.40 0.30
N GLN A 16 -25.52 -44.79 -0.11
CA GLN A 16 -25.64 -43.33 -0.13
C GLN A 16 -25.60 -42.74 1.27
N LYS A 17 -26.26 -43.36 2.25
CA LYS A 17 -26.24 -42.94 3.65
C LYS A 17 -24.83 -42.98 4.23
N SER A 18 -24.08 -44.05 3.98
CA SER A 18 -22.69 -44.18 4.40
C SER A 18 -21.80 -43.12 3.74
N TYR A 19 -22.01 -42.85 2.45
CA TYR A 19 -21.27 -41.82 1.72
C TYR A 19 -21.57 -40.39 2.25
N ILE A 20 -22.83 -40.09 2.57
CA ILE A 20 -23.21 -38.81 3.19
C ILE A 20 -22.49 -38.63 4.53
N GLN A 21 -22.48 -39.67 5.38
CA GLN A 21 -21.79 -39.62 6.68
C GLN A 21 -20.27 -39.39 6.52
N GLN A 22 -19.65 -39.98 5.49
CA GLN A 22 -18.24 -39.72 5.18
C GLN A 22 -18.00 -38.27 4.76
N LEU A 23 -18.86 -37.71 3.92
CA LEU A 23 -18.77 -36.31 3.51
C LEU A 23 -18.98 -35.35 4.68
N GLU A 24 -19.95 -35.61 5.56
CA GLU A 24 -20.18 -34.81 6.78
C GLU A 24 -18.96 -34.83 7.70
N SER A 25 -18.33 -36.01 7.88
CA SER A 25 -17.09 -36.13 8.64
C SER A 25 -15.95 -35.32 8.02
N GLN A 26 -15.78 -35.38 6.69
CA GLN A 26 -14.77 -34.60 5.99
C GLN A 26 -15.02 -33.09 6.09
N ILE A 27 -16.28 -32.65 5.99
CA ILE A 27 -16.66 -31.24 6.15
C ILE A 27 -16.32 -30.75 7.56
N ASN A 28 -16.62 -31.54 8.59
CA ASN A 28 -16.31 -31.18 9.97
C ASN A 28 -14.80 -31.04 10.20
N LEU A 29 -14.01 -31.98 9.68
CA LEU A 29 -12.54 -31.91 9.74
C LEU A 29 -12.01 -30.65 9.03
N LYS A 30 -12.46 -30.40 7.81
CA LYS A 30 -12.04 -29.21 7.04
C LYS A 30 -12.47 -27.91 7.71
N THR A 31 -13.63 -27.90 8.36
CA THR A 31 -14.11 -26.73 9.12
C THR A 31 -13.21 -26.46 10.33
N SER A 32 -12.80 -27.50 11.06
CA SER A 32 -11.83 -27.38 12.16
C SER A 32 -10.48 -26.85 11.66
N GLU A 33 -9.95 -27.42 10.58
CA GLU A 33 -8.69 -26.96 9.97
C GLU A 33 -8.75 -25.47 9.58
N ILE A 34 -9.88 -25.00 9.03
CA ILE A 34 -10.07 -23.59 8.67
C ILE A 34 -10.03 -22.70 9.92
N VAL A 35 -10.64 -23.13 11.03
CA VAL A 35 -10.62 -22.38 12.30
C VAL A 35 -9.19 -22.28 12.84
N ASP A 36 -8.43 -23.38 12.80
CA ASP A 36 -7.05 -23.41 13.26
C ASP A 36 -6.15 -22.51 12.41
N ILE A 37 -6.29 -22.56 11.08
CA ILE A 37 -5.56 -21.69 10.15
C ILE A 37 -5.90 -20.22 10.40
N LYS A 38 -7.18 -19.88 10.64
CA LYS A 38 -7.57 -18.51 10.96
C LYS A 38 -6.91 -18.03 12.25
N SER A 39 -6.88 -18.85 13.29
CA SER A 39 -6.21 -18.51 14.55
C SER A 39 -4.70 -18.29 14.36
N LEU A 40 -4.03 -19.13 13.56
CA LEU A 40 -2.63 -18.95 13.23
C LEU A 40 -2.39 -17.65 12.45
N LEU A 41 -3.27 -17.31 11.50
CA LEU A 41 -3.18 -16.08 10.72
C LEU A 41 -3.31 -14.83 11.60
N GLU A 42 -4.25 -14.85 12.56
CA GLU A 42 -4.43 -13.75 13.52
C GLU A 42 -3.19 -13.57 14.41
N LYS A 43 -2.60 -14.66 14.90
CA LYS A 43 -1.35 -14.62 15.67
C LYS A 43 -0.20 -14.04 14.84
N ALA A 44 -0.03 -14.51 13.61
CA ALA A 44 1.00 -14.00 12.71
C ALA A 44 0.81 -12.49 12.44
N HIS A 45 -0.43 -12.03 12.27
CA HIS A 45 -0.72 -10.61 12.08
C HIS A 45 -0.36 -9.78 13.32
N LEU A 46 -0.59 -10.30 14.52
CA LEU A 46 -0.19 -9.64 15.76
C LEU A 46 1.33 -9.57 15.91
N GLU A 47 2.05 -10.64 15.55
CA GLU A 47 3.51 -10.67 15.57
C GLU A 47 4.11 -9.70 14.55
N MET A 48 3.58 -9.63 13.33
CA MET A 48 4.00 -8.65 12.32
C MET A 48 3.81 -7.22 12.81
N LYS A 49 2.71 -6.93 13.51
CA LYS A 49 2.45 -5.61 14.08
C LYS A 49 3.46 -5.26 15.18
N LYS A 50 3.83 -6.22 16.03
CA LYS A 50 4.89 -6.03 17.05
C LYS A 50 6.23 -5.76 16.38
N PHE A 51 6.59 -6.56 15.37
CA PHE A 51 7.84 -6.38 14.64
C PHE A 51 7.93 -5.02 13.95
N ASP A 52 6.83 -4.52 13.36
CA ASP A 52 6.80 -3.17 12.79
C ASP A 52 7.02 -2.08 13.86
N ASN A 53 6.47 -2.25 15.07
CA ASN A 53 6.76 -1.34 16.17
C ASN A 53 8.22 -1.42 16.63
N ASP A 54 8.80 -2.62 16.71
CA ASP A 54 10.21 -2.82 17.07
C ASP A 54 11.14 -2.19 16.03
N LEU A 55 10.80 -2.26 14.74
CA LEU A 55 11.51 -1.55 13.68
C LEU A 55 11.44 -0.03 13.86
N ASP A 56 10.27 0.51 14.22
CA ASP A 56 10.13 1.94 14.51
C ASP A 56 11.01 2.35 15.72
N HIS A 57 11.10 1.50 16.75
CA HIS A 57 12.00 1.73 17.88
C HIS A 57 13.48 1.71 17.48
N ILE A 58 13.89 0.73 16.66
CA ILE A 58 15.27 0.65 16.15
C ILE A 58 15.58 1.86 15.26
N LEU A 59 14.65 2.27 14.39
CA LEU A 59 14.83 3.45 13.55
C LEU A 59 15.01 4.69 14.42
N ASN A 60 14.16 4.89 15.42
CA ASN A 60 14.30 6.00 16.37
C ASN A 60 15.65 5.96 17.10
N PHE A 61 16.12 4.78 17.48
CA PHE A 61 17.44 4.61 18.10
C PHE A 61 18.59 4.99 17.14
N ILE A 62 18.52 4.58 15.87
CA ILE A 62 19.47 4.97 14.83
C ILE A 62 19.49 6.50 14.66
N LEU A 63 18.32 7.14 14.62
CA LEU A 63 18.23 8.60 14.53
C LEU A 63 18.90 9.28 15.72
N ILE A 64 18.59 8.85 16.95
CA ILE A 64 19.24 9.37 18.16
C ILE A 64 20.76 9.20 18.11
N LEU A 65 21.26 8.08 17.58
CA LEU A 65 22.69 7.85 17.41
C LEU A 65 23.31 8.77 16.35
N GLU A 66 22.65 8.97 15.21
CA GLU A 66 23.10 9.90 14.17
C GLU A 66 23.19 11.34 14.70
N ASP A 67 22.19 11.80 15.48
CA ASP A 67 22.19 13.12 16.09
C ASP A 67 23.41 13.32 17.00
N LYS A 68 23.71 12.32 17.84
CA LYS A 68 24.89 12.33 18.71
C LYS A 68 26.21 12.40 17.93
N ILE A 69 26.25 11.78 16.74
CA ILE A 69 27.43 11.75 15.87
C ILE A 69 27.57 13.06 15.06
N LYS A 70 26.46 13.66 14.60
CA LYS A 70 26.47 14.96 13.89
C LYS A 70 26.99 16.10 14.76
N HIS A 71 26.69 16.09 16.06
CA HIS A 71 27.27 17.05 17.01
C HIS A 71 28.82 16.95 17.11
N GLN A 72 29.46 15.95 16.51
CA GLN A 72 30.92 15.81 16.43
C GLN A 72 31.51 16.13 15.04
N LYS A 73 30.71 16.21 13.97
CA LYS A 73 31.20 16.50 12.60
C LYS A 73 30.20 17.39 11.85
N ASN A 74 30.53 18.67 11.72
CA ASN A 74 29.78 19.64 10.91
C ASN A 74 29.64 19.14 9.46
N GLY A 75 28.40 19.04 8.94
CA GLY A 75 28.16 19.31 7.51
C GLY A 75 27.56 18.24 6.60
N ILE A 76 26.82 17.22 7.08
CA ILE A 76 26.00 16.39 6.17
C ILE A 76 24.57 16.38 6.68
N SER A 77 23.62 16.82 5.84
CA SER A 77 22.17 16.76 6.08
C SER A 77 21.72 15.29 6.14
N GLY A 78 21.95 14.65 7.28
CA GLY A 78 21.68 13.23 7.53
C GLY A 78 20.19 12.88 7.58
N LEU A 79 19.91 11.58 7.68
CA LEU A 79 18.57 10.96 7.67
C LEU A 79 17.60 11.66 8.63
N GLN A 80 18.06 12.10 9.79
CA GLN A 80 17.22 12.82 10.74
C GLN A 80 16.67 14.14 10.20
N ASP A 81 17.49 14.95 9.53
CA ASP A 81 17.05 16.22 8.94
C ASP A 81 16.03 15.93 7.84
N TYR A 82 16.25 14.86 7.06
CA TYR A 82 15.32 14.42 6.04
C TYR A 82 13.97 13.99 6.64
N ILE A 83 13.96 13.13 7.65
CA ILE A 83 12.74 12.63 8.30
C ILE A 83 11.92 13.78 8.93
N GLN A 84 12.60 14.78 9.48
CA GLN A 84 11.96 15.97 10.05
C GLN A 84 11.37 16.88 8.97
N ASN A 85 12.04 17.06 7.82
CA ASN A 85 11.61 17.95 6.75
C ASN A 85 10.52 17.35 5.83
N VAL A 86 10.46 16.03 5.74
CA VAL A 86 9.39 15.32 5.01
C VAL A 86 8.15 15.20 5.89
N ILE A 87 7.06 15.86 5.50
CA ILE A 87 5.80 15.88 6.23
C ILE A 87 4.74 15.16 5.40
N LEU A 88 4.56 13.87 5.66
CA LEU A 88 3.50 13.05 5.08
C LEU A 88 2.29 13.02 6.01
N THR A 89 1.09 13.05 5.44
CA THR A 89 -0.15 12.79 6.19
C THR A 89 -0.18 11.37 6.77
N GLU A 90 -0.78 11.25 7.96
CA GLU A 90 -1.07 9.97 8.59
C GLU A 90 -2.18 9.18 7.84
N ASP A 91 -3.06 9.88 7.08
CA ASP A 91 -4.07 9.22 6.26
C ASP A 91 -3.42 8.60 5.00
N LYS A 92 -2.98 7.37 5.14
CA LYS A 92 -2.41 6.55 4.05
C LYS A 92 -3.33 6.41 2.83
N ASN A 93 -4.63 6.68 2.94
CA ASN A 93 -5.50 6.66 1.76
C ASN A 93 -5.17 7.78 0.78
N MET A 94 -4.60 8.89 1.27
CA MET A 94 -4.16 10.04 0.48
C MET A 94 -2.74 9.90 -0.08
N LEU A 95 -2.04 8.81 0.24
CA LEU A 95 -0.67 8.56 -0.23
C LEU A 95 -0.66 7.58 -1.42
N PHE A 96 0.00 7.95 -2.51
CA PHE A 96 0.04 7.15 -3.72
C PHE A 96 1.50 6.94 -4.17
N GLY A 97 1.89 5.70 -4.42
CA GLY A 97 3.26 5.35 -4.78
C GLY A 97 3.54 5.53 -6.27
N VAL A 98 4.57 6.30 -6.60
CA VAL A 98 5.22 6.30 -7.91
C VAL A 98 6.40 5.34 -7.81
N GLY A 99 6.32 4.17 -8.47
CA GLY A 99 7.35 3.13 -8.32
C GLY A 99 7.42 2.47 -6.93
N VAL A 100 6.44 2.74 -6.06
CA VAL A 100 6.31 2.16 -4.70
C VAL A 100 5.00 1.38 -4.61
N ASP A 101 5.05 0.16 -4.06
CA ASP A 101 3.87 -0.70 -3.93
C ASP A 101 2.84 -0.10 -2.96
N ARG A 102 1.57 -0.10 -3.35
CA ARG A 102 0.44 0.30 -2.51
C ARG A 102 0.34 -0.56 -1.24
N LYS A 103 0.70 -1.84 -1.31
CA LYS A 103 0.73 -2.73 -0.12
C LYS A 103 1.75 -2.25 0.91
N PHE A 104 2.92 -1.80 0.46
CA PHE A 104 3.96 -1.26 1.33
C PHE A 104 3.45 0.00 2.06
N ILE A 105 2.89 0.96 1.32
CA ILE A 105 2.36 2.22 1.88
C ILE A 105 1.25 1.96 2.92
N LYS A 106 0.37 0.99 2.65
CA LYS A 106 -0.73 0.66 3.58
C LYS A 106 -0.21 0.02 4.87
N ASN A 107 0.72 -0.91 4.76
CA ASN A 107 1.11 -1.77 5.87
C ASN A 107 2.21 -1.16 6.75
N LYS A 108 3.08 -0.29 6.21
CA LYS A 108 4.23 0.26 6.95
C LYS A 108 3.95 1.58 7.64
N SER A 109 4.63 1.85 8.75
CA SER A 109 4.51 3.13 9.48
C SER A 109 4.95 4.32 8.62
N ILE A 110 4.51 5.53 8.95
CA ILE A 110 4.95 6.74 8.24
C ILE A 110 6.47 6.91 8.36
N SER A 111 7.05 6.61 9.52
CA SER A 111 8.51 6.64 9.73
C SER A 111 9.25 5.68 8.80
N THR A 112 8.77 4.44 8.67
CA THR A 112 9.34 3.46 7.73
C THR A 112 9.21 3.94 6.28
N ILE A 113 8.09 4.58 5.92
CA ILE A 113 7.90 5.14 4.58
C ILE A 113 8.88 6.28 4.32
N LYS A 114 9.10 7.19 5.28
CA LYS A 114 10.11 8.26 5.15
C LYS A 114 11.52 7.70 5.01
N TYR A 115 11.86 6.69 5.81
CA TYR A 115 13.15 6.01 5.69
C TYR A 115 13.32 5.36 4.31
N TYR A 116 12.28 4.69 3.80
CA TYR A 116 12.28 4.16 2.45
C TYR A 116 12.57 5.25 1.41
N LEU A 117 11.87 6.38 1.46
CA LEU A 117 12.10 7.49 0.55
C LEU A 117 13.55 8.02 0.64
N TYR A 118 14.10 8.14 1.85
CA TYR A 118 15.50 8.51 2.05
C TYR A 118 16.46 7.53 1.37
N THR A 119 16.29 6.22 1.58
CA THR A 119 17.16 5.19 0.98
C THR A 119 17.11 5.11 -0.54
N PHE A 120 16.11 5.73 -1.18
CA PHE A 120 16.00 5.85 -2.63
C PHE A 120 16.27 7.26 -3.14
N ASP A 121 17.01 8.06 -2.37
CA ASP A 121 17.41 9.42 -2.73
C ASP A 121 16.22 10.32 -3.10
N CYS A 122 15.06 10.12 -2.47
CA CYS A 122 13.85 10.90 -2.75
C CYS A 122 13.89 12.28 -2.09
N PHE A 123 14.84 13.12 -2.49
CA PHE A 123 15.10 14.44 -1.91
C PHE A 123 14.31 15.58 -2.55
N ILE A 124 13.68 15.34 -3.70
CA ILE A 124 12.88 16.35 -4.39
C ILE A 124 11.51 16.43 -3.74
N LYS A 125 11.14 17.65 -3.35
CA LYS A 125 9.83 18.00 -2.79
C LYS A 125 9.18 19.05 -3.66
N GLU A 126 8.08 18.69 -4.28
CA GLU A 126 7.36 19.55 -5.22
C GLU A 126 5.88 19.63 -4.86
N SER A 127 5.23 20.73 -5.24
CA SER A 127 3.80 20.94 -4.96
C SER A 127 3.14 21.50 -6.19
N TYR A 128 2.03 20.88 -6.58
CA TYR A 128 1.33 21.20 -7.82
C TYR A 128 -0.16 21.36 -7.57
N LYS A 129 -0.75 22.31 -8.29
CA LYS A 129 -2.19 22.43 -8.44
C LYS A 129 -2.55 21.86 -9.81
N LEU A 130 -3.41 20.86 -9.84
CA LEU A 130 -3.93 20.28 -11.06
C LEU A 130 -5.15 21.10 -11.49
N GLU A 131 -4.88 22.26 -12.09
CA GLU A 131 -5.90 23.18 -12.58
C GLU A 131 -6.75 22.55 -13.69
N ASN A 132 -7.98 23.02 -13.86
CA ASN A 132 -8.97 22.55 -14.83
C ASN A 132 -9.49 21.10 -14.68
N LEU A 133 -9.01 20.35 -13.68
CA LEU A 133 -9.58 19.04 -13.33
C LEU A 133 -10.71 19.20 -12.32
N LYS A 134 -11.96 19.15 -12.79
CA LYS A 134 -13.14 19.15 -11.92
C LYS A 134 -13.21 17.85 -11.12
N VAL A 135 -13.07 17.95 -9.81
CA VAL A 135 -13.22 16.83 -8.90
C VAL A 135 -14.46 17.07 -8.04
N SER A 136 -15.49 16.26 -8.20
CA SER A 136 -16.71 16.38 -7.38
C SER A 136 -16.67 15.41 -6.19
N GLN A 137 -15.87 14.35 -6.26
CA GLN A 137 -15.77 13.32 -5.22
C GLN A 137 -14.33 12.86 -4.98
N LYS A 138 -14.05 12.41 -3.74
CA LYS A 138 -12.76 11.77 -3.36
C LYS A 138 -12.34 10.63 -4.30
N LYS A 139 -13.31 9.88 -4.83
CA LYS A 139 -13.06 8.78 -5.75
C LYS A 139 -12.47 9.26 -7.07
N ASP A 140 -12.95 10.41 -7.57
CA ASP A 140 -12.50 11.00 -8.83
C ASP A 140 -11.06 11.50 -8.70
N ALA A 141 -10.73 12.15 -7.58
CA ALA A 141 -9.34 12.50 -7.25
C ALA A 141 -8.43 11.27 -7.29
N SER A 142 -8.83 10.16 -6.67
CA SER A 142 -8.02 8.94 -6.66
C SER A 142 -7.79 8.38 -8.07
N ILE A 143 -8.78 8.47 -8.96
CA ILE A 143 -8.65 8.02 -10.36
C ILE A 143 -7.69 8.91 -11.12
N ILE A 144 -7.82 10.24 -10.99
CA ILE A 144 -6.93 11.22 -11.61
C ILE A 144 -5.49 10.97 -11.18
N ILE A 145 -5.24 10.81 -9.88
CA ILE A 145 -3.89 10.56 -9.37
C ILE A 145 -3.32 9.23 -9.86
N LYS A 146 -4.12 8.16 -9.90
CA LYS A 146 -3.64 6.89 -10.48
C LYS A 146 -3.24 7.04 -11.94
N THR A 147 -4.05 7.77 -12.71
CA THR A 147 -3.79 8.02 -14.13
C THR A 147 -2.53 8.86 -14.32
N LEU A 148 -2.35 9.90 -13.49
CA LEU A 148 -1.13 10.71 -13.45
C LEU A 148 0.09 9.85 -13.11
N ILE A 149 0.00 8.96 -12.13
CA ILE A 149 1.10 8.07 -11.74
C ILE A 149 1.49 7.14 -12.88
N ASP A 150 0.50 6.57 -13.57
CA ASP A 150 0.77 5.68 -14.71
C ASP A 150 1.40 6.46 -15.88
N TYR A 151 0.93 7.69 -16.12
CA TYR A 151 1.55 8.61 -17.08
C TYR A 151 3.02 8.91 -16.72
N ILE A 152 3.31 9.30 -15.47
CA ILE A 152 4.67 9.57 -14.99
C ILE A 152 5.55 8.32 -15.19
N LYS A 153 5.08 7.14 -14.78
CA LYS A 153 5.83 5.88 -14.95
C LYS A 153 6.16 5.61 -16.42
N ILE A 154 5.22 5.82 -17.34
CA ILE A 154 5.44 5.62 -18.77
C ILE A 154 6.46 6.62 -19.31
N SER A 155 6.33 7.90 -18.97
CA SER A 155 7.24 8.97 -19.38
C SER A 155 8.68 8.69 -18.96
N PHE A 156 8.89 8.28 -17.70
CA PHE A 156 10.21 7.93 -17.18
C PHE A 156 10.75 6.60 -17.74
N LYS A 157 9.88 5.61 -17.98
CA LYS A 157 10.26 4.36 -18.64
C LYS A 157 10.79 4.61 -20.05
N ASN A 158 10.18 5.52 -20.81
CA ASN A 158 10.65 5.90 -22.14
C ASN A 158 12.03 6.58 -22.11
N LYS A 159 12.33 7.30 -21.02
CA LYS A 159 13.65 7.89 -20.75
C LYS A 159 14.67 6.88 -20.19
N ASN A 160 14.28 5.62 -19.96
CA ASN A 160 15.06 4.57 -19.28
C ASN A 160 15.53 4.99 -17.86
N ILE A 161 14.69 5.73 -17.14
CA ILE A 161 14.97 6.22 -15.78
C ILE A 161 14.02 5.55 -14.79
N GLN A 162 14.54 5.09 -13.65
CA GLN A 162 13.71 4.53 -12.58
C GLN A 162 13.23 5.64 -11.64
N ILE A 163 11.97 6.04 -11.78
CA ILE A 163 11.34 6.98 -10.86
C ILE A 163 10.75 6.27 -9.64
N LYS A 164 11.02 6.85 -8.46
CA LYS A 164 10.50 6.45 -7.16
C LYS A 164 10.02 7.67 -6.40
N GLY A 165 8.91 7.53 -5.70
CA GLY A 165 8.38 8.59 -4.86
C GLY A 165 6.97 8.33 -4.38
N ILE A 166 6.43 9.31 -3.65
CA ILE A 166 5.06 9.33 -3.16
C ILE A 166 4.40 10.64 -3.59
N ILE A 167 3.21 10.53 -4.15
CA ILE A 167 2.26 11.63 -4.35
C ILE A 167 1.28 11.61 -3.18
N GLU A 168 1.17 12.73 -2.49
CA GLU A 168 0.24 12.98 -1.41
C GLU A 168 -0.85 13.94 -1.89
N LEU A 169 -2.11 13.56 -1.68
CA LEU A 169 -3.25 14.47 -1.85
C LEU A 169 -3.37 15.40 -0.65
N SER A 170 -3.50 16.71 -0.89
CA SER A 170 -3.81 17.65 0.19
C SER A 170 -5.21 17.39 0.75
N ALA A 171 -5.38 17.49 2.06
CA ALA A 171 -6.67 17.32 2.74
C ALA A 171 -7.64 18.51 2.60
N GLN A 172 -7.31 19.52 1.80
CA GLN A 172 -8.19 20.68 1.58
C GLN A 172 -9.47 20.25 0.85
N ASP A 173 -10.56 20.98 1.11
CA ASP A 173 -11.87 20.72 0.52
C ASP A 173 -11.74 20.53 -0.99
N ILE A 174 -12.16 19.35 -1.45
CA ILE A 174 -11.96 18.82 -2.80
C ILE A 174 -12.74 19.62 -3.86
N GLU A 175 -13.47 20.66 -3.44
CA GLU A 175 -14.53 21.26 -4.23
C GLU A 175 -14.07 22.20 -5.37
N GLU A 176 -12.80 22.58 -5.47
CA GLU A 176 -12.38 23.48 -6.58
C GLU A 176 -11.05 23.14 -7.27
N VAL A 177 -9.96 22.83 -6.55
CA VAL A 177 -8.65 22.57 -7.18
C VAL A 177 -7.90 21.43 -6.49
N LEU A 178 -7.60 20.37 -7.24
CA LEU A 178 -6.84 19.23 -6.74
C LEU A 178 -5.37 19.61 -6.54
N SER A 179 -4.94 19.69 -5.28
CA SER A 179 -3.54 19.98 -4.94
C SER A 179 -2.80 18.73 -4.49
N ILE A 180 -1.59 18.56 -5.00
CA ILE A 180 -0.73 17.41 -4.71
C ILE A 180 0.64 17.86 -4.22
N ARG A 181 1.23 17.03 -3.37
CA ARG A 181 2.64 17.13 -2.96
C ARG A 181 3.37 15.89 -3.43
N PHE A 182 4.51 16.05 -4.06
CA PHE A 182 5.33 14.96 -4.53
C PHE A 182 6.66 14.93 -3.77
N TYR A 183 7.06 13.73 -3.35
CA TYR A 183 8.35 13.43 -2.74
C TYR A 183 9.01 12.33 -3.55
N GLY A 184 10.09 12.62 -4.27
CA GLY A 184 10.70 11.64 -5.16
C GLY A 184 12.16 11.90 -5.51
N ASN A 185 12.72 10.97 -6.30
CA ASN A 185 14.13 10.98 -6.69
C ASN A 185 14.41 11.77 -7.98
N TYR A 186 13.37 12.10 -8.75
CA TYR A 186 13.44 12.95 -9.94
C TYR A 186 12.27 13.92 -9.94
N SER A 187 12.48 15.14 -10.46
CA SER A 187 11.41 16.12 -10.65
C SER A 187 10.37 15.57 -11.63
N ILE A 188 9.09 15.84 -11.35
CA ILE A 188 7.98 15.48 -12.25
C ILE A 188 7.32 16.71 -12.88
N GLU A 189 7.97 17.87 -12.82
CA GLU A 189 7.38 19.14 -13.23
C GLU A 189 6.93 19.15 -14.70
N GLU A 190 7.75 18.57 -15.58
CA GLU A 190 7.44 18.44 -17.00
C GLU A 190 6.24 17.51 -17.22
N GLU A 191 6.22 16.37 -16.54
CA GLU A 191 5.14 15.40 -16.63
C GLU A 191 3.81 15.97 -16.11
N ILE A 192 3.85 16.76 -15.03
CA ILE A 192 2.66 17.45 -14.51
C ILE A 192 2.12 18.46 -15.52
N ARG A 193 2.98 19.31 -16.08
CA ARG A 193 2.57 20.32 -17.08
C ARG A 193 1.95 19.65 -18.31
N ASN A 194 2.60 18.61 -18.83
CA ASN A 194 2.11 17.87 -19.99
C ASN A 194 0.79 17.15 -19.69
N PHE A 195 0.65 16.57 -18.49
CA PHE A 195 -0.60 15.92 -18.07
C PHE A 195 -1.76 16.93 -18.00
N ILE A 196 -1.57 18.09 -17.37
CA ILE A 196 -2.61 19.14 -17.30
C ILE A 196 -2.99 19.63 -18.71
N ALA A 197 -2.01 19.81 -19.59
CA ALA A 197 -2.25 20.25 -20.97
C ALA A 197 -3.10 19.24 -21.75
N LEU A 198 -2.86 17.92 -21.58
CA LEU A 198 -3.65 16.87 -22.21
C LEU A 198 -5.11 16.84 -21.75
N TYR A 199 -5.38 17.28 -20.52
CA TYR A 199 -6.74 17.31 -19.95
C TYR A 199 -7.46 18.67 -20.10
N SER A 200 -6.74 19.70 -20.56
CA SER A 200 -7.30 21.04 -20.81
C SER A 200 -7.66 21.28 -22.28
N GLN A 201 -7.45 20.28 -23.16
CA GLN A 201 -7.92 20.26 -24.55
C GLN A 201 -9.35 19.72 -24.63
#